data_AF-A0AAW6B738-F1
#
_entry.id   AF-A0AAW6B738-F1
#
_cell.length_a   1.000
_cell.length_b   1.000
_cell.length_c   1.000
_cell.angle_alpha   90.00
_cell.angle_beta   90.00
_cell.angle_gamma   90.00
#
_symmetry.space_group_name_H-M   'P 1'
#
loop_
_entity.id
_entity.type
_entity.pdbx_description
1 polymer ?
#
loop_
_entity_poly.entity_id
_entity_poly.type
_entity_poly.pdbx_seq_one_letter_code
_entity_poly.pdbx_strand_id
1 'polypeptide(L)'
;DAAKQAIDNATTNDAVTQAKANGTTEVNNVNPTPVAKPAAKKAIDDALKAKNDAIDANNDLTAEEKAAAKQEAQDKADAAKQAIDNATTNATVEQAKANGTTEVNNVNPTPVVKPAAKKAVEDALKAKEAEIDARDDLTAEEKIAAKEEAKAKADAAKQAVDKATTNADVENAKTTGVADVNSLNPVAVKKPEAKKAVDEALKAKEAEIDANNDLTAEEKLAAKEEAKAKADAAKQAIDEADTDIKVDVNSVSGLSDVNSFSPEPVKKSEAKKAIDAALEKKIEEIDARDDLTTEEKTVTKAEAENKANQAKEAIDAADTDIKVDVNSVSGLSDVNSFSPEAAKKPAAKQAIDDALKAKEDAIDANDDLTAEEKVKVKAEAKAKADAAKEAIDNATTNAEVEQAKTAGTTKVDSVNPLAVKKPEAKKAIDEALKIKNDEIDARTDLTDEEKSSAKVEAKKKADAAKEAIDNATTNAEVEQAKTAGTTKIDSVNPTAIAKPEAKKAIDEVLKAKNDEIDARTDLTDEEKTAAKSDAKAKADAAKQAIDNATTNAAVEQAKANGTTEVNNVNPTAQAKPAVKKAIDDALKAKNDAIDARTDLTDEEKTAAKA
;
A
#
# COMPACT_ATOMS: atom_id res chain seq x y z
N ASP A 1 54.08 5.82 -157.23
CA ASP A 1 53.80 6.32 -158.59
C ASP A 1 54.81 7.35 -159.11
N ALA A 2 55.14 8.42 -158.37
CA ALA A 2 56.16 9.41 -158.79
C ALA A 2 57.53 8.79 -159.16
N ALA A 3 58.00 7.80 -158.39
CA ALA A 3 59.25 7.07 -158.65
C ALA A 3 59.32 6.33 -160.00
N LYS A 4 58.19 5.81 -160.52
CA LYS A 4 58.15 5.14 -161.84
C LYS A 4 58.29 6.16 -162.97
N GLN A 5 57.62 7.30 -162.85
CA GLN A 5 57.68 8.41 -163.81
C GLN A 5 59.09 9.01 -163.97
N ALA A 6 59.89 9.01 -162.90
CA ALA A 6 61.28 9.49 -162.95
C ALA A 6 62.26 8.53 -163.66
N ILE A 7 61.97 7.22 -163.67
CA ILE A 7 62.74 6.21 -164.41
C ILE A 7 62.45 6.32 -165.91
N ASP A 8 61.19 6.52 -166.29
CA ASP A 8 60.75 6.59 -167.69
C ASP A 8 61.35 7.81 -168.45
N ASN A 9 61.77 8.87 -167.74
CA ASN A 9 62.32 10.11 -168.32
C ASN A 9 63.86 10.15 -168.43
N ALA A 10 64.58 9.10 -168.03
CA ALA A 10 66.05 9.09 -168.00
C ALA A 10 66.66 8.67 -169.35
N THR A 11 67.53 9.52 -169.93
CA THR A 11 68.13 9.31 -171.28
C THR A 11 69.54 8.71 -171.27
N THR A 12 70.13 8.47 -170.09
CA THR A 12 71.45 7.84 -169.94
C THR A 12 71.40 6.73 -168.88
N ASN A 13 72.26 5.72 -169.01
CA ASN A 13 72.33 4.61 -168.06
C ASN A 13 72.63 5.08 -166.62
N ASP A 14 73.42 6.16 -166.47
CA ASP A 14 73.68 6.78 -165.17
C ASP A 14 72.40 7.43 -164.60
N ALA A 15 71.61 8.11 -165.43
CA ALA A 15 70.35 8.72 -165.01
C ALA A 15 69.29 7.68 -164.59
N VAL A 16 69.22 6.52 -165.25
CA VAL A 16 68.32 5.41 -164.86
C VAL A 16 68.76 4.84 -163.49
N THR A 17 70.07 4.69 -163.28
CA THR A 17 70.63 4.21 -162.02
C THR A 17 70.32 5.19 -160.88
N GLN A 18 70.41 6.49 -161.15
CA GLN A 18 70.07 7.54 -160.18
C GLN A 18 68.57 7.63 -159.91
N ALA A 19 67.70 7.51 -160.91
CA ALA A 19 66.25 7.48 -160.74
C ALA A 19 65.78 6.24 -159.95
N LYS A 20 66.39 5.07 -160.19
CA LYS A 20 66.18 3.86 -159.38
C LYS A 20 66.60 4.07 -157.93
N ALA A 21 67.77 4.66 -157.69
CA ALA A 21 68.25 4.94 -156.33
C ALA A 21 67.31 5.92 -155.59
N ASN A 22 66.86 6.99 -156.26
CA ASN A 22 65.95 7.97 -155.69
C ASN A 22 64.55 7.40 -155.43
N GLY A 23 64.00 6.65 -156.39
CA GLY A 23 62.70 6.00 -156.25
C GLY A 23 62.67 4.94 -155.13
N THR A 24 63.77 4.20 -154.98
CA THR A 24 63.92 3.25 -153.86
C THR A 24 64.04 4.00 -152.53
N THR A 25 64.72 5.15 -152.51
CA THR A 25 64.85 5.99 -151.31
C THR A 25 63.52 6.63 -150.90
N GLU A 26 62.75 7.18 -151.84
CA GLU A 26 61.47 7.81 -151.53
C GLU A 26 60.41 6.81 -151.10
N VAL A 27 60.36 5.62 -151.73
CA VAL A 27 59.43 4.56 -151.30
C VAL A 27 59.83 4.02 -149.92
N ASN A 28 61.13 3.84 -149.64
CA ASN A 28 61.60 3.45 -148.32
C ASN A 28 61.39 4.53 -147.25
N ASN A 29 61.25 5.80 -147.64
CA ASN A 29 60.91 6.91 -146.75
C ASN A 29 59.40 7.08 -146.53
N VAL A 30 58.54 6.28 -147.16
CA VAL A 30 57.11 6.23 -146.80
C VAL A 30 56.97 5.51 -145.46
N ASN A 31 57.05 6.29 -144.38
CA ASN A 31 56.84 5.82 -143.01
C ASN A 31 55.48 6.33 -142.50
N PRO A 32 54.37 5.59 -142.69
CA PRO A 32 53.07 6.03 -142.20
C PRO A 32 53.06 6.08 -140.68
N THR A 33 52.65 7.22 -140.10
CA THR A 33 52.51 7.37 -138.65
C THR A 33 51.13 6.88 -138.20
N PRO A 34 51.03 5.86 -137.33
CA PRO A 34 49.74 5.40 -136.81
C PRO A 34 49.11 6.45 -135.90
N VAL A 35 47.87 6.85 -136.16
CA VAL A 35 47.16 7.88 -135.35
C VAL A 35 45.99 7.32 -134.55
N ALA A 36 45.17 6.41 -135.11
CA ALA A 36 43.93 5.96 -134.49
C ALA A 36 44.15 5.03 -133.28
N LYS A 37 45.02 4.01 -133.40
CA LYS A 37 45.28 3.05 -132.32
C LYS A 37 46.00 3.66 -131.11
N PRO A 38 47.06 4.50 -131.28
CA PRO A 38 47.71 5.16 -130.15
C PRO A 38 46.77 6.09 -129.39
N ALA A 39 45.93 6.87 -130.08
CA ALA A 39 44.94 7.73 -129.46
C ALA A 39 43.87 6.93 -128.69
N ALA A 40 43.40 5.81 -129.24
CA ALA A 40 42.45 4.92 -128.58
C ALA A 40 43.04 4.28 -127.31
N LYS A 41 44.28 3.82 -127.35
CA LYS A 41 44.98 3.27 -126.16
C LYS A 41 45.19 4.32 -125.07
N LYS A 42 45.56 5.55 -125.45
CA LYS A 42 45.66 6.66 -124.50
C LYS A 42 44.34 6.93 -123.80
N ALA A 43 43.21 6.88 -124.52
CA ALA A 43 41.90 7.05 -123.90
C ALA A 43 41.58 5.96 -122.86
N ILE A 44 42.01 4.71 -123.09
CA ILE A 44 41.91 3.62 -122.11
C ILE A 44 42.82 3.87 -120.90
N ASP A 45 44.05 4.34 -121.11
CA ASP A 45 44.98 4.69 -120.02
C ASP A 45 44.45 5.85 -119.15
N ASP A 46 43.90 6.89 -119.78
CA ASP A 46 43.28 8.02 -119.08
C ASP A 46 42.05 7.55 -118.27
N ALA A 47 41.23 6.65 -118.83
CA ALA A 47 40.07 6.07 -118.14
C ALA A 47 40.49 5.18 -116.96
N LEU A 48 41.50 4.33 -117.14
CA LEU A 48 42.06 3.51 -116.07
C LEU A 48 42.64 4.36 -114.95
N LYS A 49 43.37 5.42 -115.28
CA LYS A 49 43.91 6.35 -114.29
C LYS A 49 42.78 7.01 -113.50
N ALA A 50 41.80 7.59 -114.18
CA ALA A 50 40.64 8.21 -113.52
C ALA A 50 39.90 7.20 -112.63
N LYS A 51 39.83 5.93 -113.04
CA LYS A 51 39.19 4.89 -112.27
C LYS A 51 39.97 4.49 -111.02
N ASN A 52 41.29 4.34 -111.14
CA ASN A 52 42.17 4.07 -110.01
C ASN A 52 42.14 5.23 -109.00
N ASP A 53 42.13 6.48 -109.47
CA ASP A 53 42.00 7.66 -108.61
C ASP A 53 40.64 7.63 -107.84
N ALA A 54 39.55 7.21 -108.50
CA ALA A 54 38.24 7.04 -107.85
C ALA A 54 38.21 5.90 -106.82
N ILE A 55 38.90 4.79 -107.09
CA ILE A 55 39.06 3.67 -106.14
C ILE A 55 39.88 4.11 -104.92
N ASP A 56 40.95 4.89 -105.13
CA ASP A 56 41.78 5.40 -104.04
C ASP A 56 41.05 6.39 -103.14
N ALA A 57 40.20 7.24 -103.72
CA ALA A 57 39.38 8.19 -102.97
C ALA A 57 38.27 7.52 -102.13
N ASN A 58 37.92 6.27 -102.41
CA ASN A 58 36.91 5.55 -101.65
C ASN A 58 37.47 5.06 -100.30
N ASN A 59 37.19 5.80 -99.22
CA ASN A 59 37.68 5.50 -97.87
C ASN A 59 36.96 4.34 -97.17
N ASP A 60 35.85 3.87 -97.74
CA ASP A 60 35.13 2.71 -97.21
C ASP A 60 35.84 1.40 -97.57
N LEU A 61 36.65 1.39 -98.64
CA LEU A 61 37.47 0.26 -99.05
C LEU A 61 38.75 0.15 -98.21
N THR A 62 39.12 -1.07 -97.85
CA THR A 62 40.44 -1.38 -97.32
C THR A 62 41.52 -1.39 -98.42
N ALA A 63 42.79 -1.39 -98.03
CA ALA A 63 43.90 -1.48 -98.96
C ALA A 63 43.80 -2.73 -99.86
N GLU A 64 43.36 -3.85 -99.31
CA GLU A 64 43.16 -5.11 -100.02
C GLU A 64 42.01 -5.02 -101.03
N GLU A 65 40.86 -4.44 -100.65
CA GLU A 65 39.72 -4.23 -101.56
C GLU A 65 40.07 -3.25 -102.68
N LYS A 66 40.85 -2.19 -102.39
CA LYS A 66 41.37 -1.26 -103.39
C LYS A 66 42.33 -1.96 -104.36
N ALA A 67 43.25 -2.79 -103.85
CA ALA A 67 44.18 -3.54 -104.70
C ALA A 67 43.46 -4.49 -105.65
N ALA A 68 42.44 -5.22 -105.17
CA ALA A 68 41.63 -6.10 -106.00
C ALA A 68 40.86 -5.32 -107.09
N ALA A 69 40.24 -4.20 -106.74
CA ALA A 69 39.50 -3.37 -107.68
C ALA A 69 40.40 -2.74 -108.75
N LYS A 70 41.60 -2.28 -108.38
CA LYS A 70 42.60 -1.76 -109.32
C LYS A 70 43.09 -2.83 -110.28
N GLN A 71 43.28 -4.06 -109.78
CA GLN A 71 43.65 -5.19 -110.64
C GLN A 71 42.55 -5.51 -111.65
N GLU A 72 41.28 -5.52 -111.23
CA GLU A 72 40.15 -5.71 -112.14
C GLU A 72 40.09 -4.60 -113.21
N ALA A 73 40.26 -3.33 -112.82
CA ALA A 73 40.32 -2.21 -113.75
C ALA A 73 41.48 -2.33 -114.74
N GLN A 74 42.66 -2.76 -114.26
CA GLN A 74 43.84 -3.02 -115.08
C GLN A 74 43.57 -4.14 -116.10
N ASP A 75 42.97 -5.26 -115.66
CA ASP A 75 42.64 -6.40 -116.52
C ASP A 75 41.65 -5.98 -117.63
N LYS A 76 40.63 -5.16 -117.30
CA LYS A 76 39.68 -4.60 -118.27
C LYS A 76 40.36 -3.65 -119.26
N ALA A 77 41.29 -2.82 -118.79
CA ALA A 77 42.06 -1.92 -119.64
C ALA A 77 42.98 -2.68 -120.60
N ASP A 78 43.63 -3.75 -120.14
CA ASP A 78 44.52 -4.58 -120.96
C ASP A 78 43.73 -5.36 -122.01
N ALA A 79 42.57 -5.91 -121.65
CA ALA A 79 41.65 -6.54 -122.61
C ALA A 79 41.17 -5.54 -123.69
N ALA A 80 40.87 -4.30 -123.30
CA ALA A 80 40.51 -3.24 -124.24
C ALA A 80 41.65 -2.87 -125.19
N LYS A 81 42.89 -2.74 -124.68
CA LYS A 81 44.08 -2.48 -125.50
C LYS A 81 44.33 -3.60 -126.50
N GLN A 82 44.15 -4.85 -126.09
CA GLN A 82 44.27 -6.01 -126.96
C GLN A 82 43.19 -6.00 -128.07
N ALA A 83 41.95 -5.63 -127.75
CA ALA A 83 40.89 -5.44 -128.74
C ALA A 83 41.21 -4.32 -129.75
N ILE A 84 41.80 -3.20 -129.30
CA ILE A 84 42.27 -2.11 -130.16
C ILE A 84 43.41 -2.57 -131.08
N ASP A 85 44.34 -3.39 -130.58
CA ASP A 85 45.42 -3.96 -131.40
C ASP A 85 44.88 -4.88 -132.50
N ASN A 86 43.88 -5.69 -132.17
CA ASN A 86 43.24 -6.61 -133.09
C ASN A 86 42.29 -5.95 -134.11
N ALA A 87 41.88 -4.70 -133.87
CA ALA A 87 40.99 -3.97 -134.78
C ALA A 87 41.67 -3.65 -136.13
N THR A 88 40.98 -3.92 -137.24
CA THR A 88 41.51 -3.76 -138.61
C THR A 88 40.98 -2.52 -139.33
N THR A 89 40.00 -1.81 -138.76
CA THR A 89 39.41 -0.58 -139.31
C THR A 89 39.25 0.51 -138.25
N ASN A 90 39.23 1.78 -138.65
CA ASN A 90 39.03 2.89 -137.70
C ASN A 90 37.69 2.80 -136.94
N ALA A 91 36.62 2.31 -137.59
CA ALA A 91 35.33 2.11 -136.92
C ALA A 91 35.40 1.05 -135.82
N THR A 92 36.12 -0.05 -136.05
CA THR A 92 36.30 -1.10 -135.02
C THR A 92 37.28 -0.67 -133.92
N VAL A 93 38.25 0.20 -134.21
CA VAL A 93 39.10 0.86 -133.20
C VAL A 93 38.28 1.76 -132.29
N GLU A 94 37.39 2.61 -132.85
CA GLU A 94 36.53 3.49 -132.04
C GLU A 94 35.50 2.68 -131.22
N GLN A 95 34.95 1.59 -131.76
CA GLN A 95 34.07 0.70 -131.00
C GLN A 95 34.81 0.00 -129.85
N ALA A 96 36.01 -0.54 -130.11
CA ALA A 96 36.83 -1.18 -129.07
C ALA A 96 37.23 -0.19 -127.95
N LYS A 97 37.54 1.05 -128.32
CA LYS A 97 37.78 2.16 -127.38
C LYS A 97 36.55 2.47 -126.54
N ALA A 98 35.37 2.64 -127.15
CA ALA A 98 34.14 2.96 -126.45
C ALA A 98 33.72 1.85 -125.47
N ASN A 99 33.80 0.59 -125.91
CA ASN A 99 33.51 -0.58 -125.09
C ASN A 99 34.53 -0.70 -123.94
N GLY A 100 35.83 -0.58 -124.24
CA GLY A 100 36.89 -0.67 -123.24
C GLY A 100 36.81 0.41 -122.17
N THR A 101 36.52 1.66 -122.56
CA THR A 101 36.32 2.77 -121.62
C THR A 101 35.11 2.50 -120.73
N THR A 102 34.03 1.96 -121.28
CA THR A 102 32.84 1.57 -120.52
C THR A 102 33.14 0.45 -119.51
N GLU A 103 33.84 -0.60 -119.94
CA GLU A 103 34.21 -1.72 -119.09
C GLU A 103 35.12 -1.31 -117.93
N VAL A 104 36.13 -0.48 -118.19
CA VAL A 104 37.01 0.07 -117.14
C VAL A 104 36.21 0.95 -116.16
N ASN A 105 35.33 1.81 -116.67
CA ASN A 105 34.51 2.67 -115.83
C ASN A 105 33.49 1.89 -114.98
N ASN A 106 33.04 0.73 -115.44
CA ASN A 106 32.09 -0.13 -114.75
C ASN A 106 32.67 -0.91 -113.57
N VAL A 107 33.99 -0.89 -113.35
CA VAL A 107 34.61 -1.55 -112.19
C VAL A 107 34.19 -0.86 -110.90
N ASN A 108 33.15 -1.33 -110.23
CA ASN A 108 32.60 -0.64 -109.06
C ASN A 108 32.75 -1.51 -107.81
N PRO A 109 33.87 -1.39 -107.06
CA PRO A 109 34.07 -2.20 -105.86
C PRO A 109 33.04 -1.85 -104.79
N THR A 110 32.51 -2.89 -104.15
CA THR A 110 31.59 -2.76 -103.02
C THR A 110 32.37 -3.01 -101.72
N PRO A 111 32.43 -2.04 -100.79
CA PRO A 111 33.05 -2.26 -99.49
C PRO A 111 32.34 -3.37 -98.70
N VAL A 112 33.10 -4.31 -98.15
CA VAL A 112 32.55 -5.43 -97.35
C VAL A 112 33.10 -5.39 -95.94
N VAL A 113 34.40 -5.13 -95.78
CA VAL A 113 35.09 -5.34 -94.49
C VAL A 113 34.69 -4.30 -93.43
N LYS A 114 34.76 -3.00 -93.75
CA LYS A 114 34.35 -1.93 -92.82
C LYS A 114 32.85 -1.96 -92.46
N PRO A 115 31.91 -2.13 -93.43
CA PRO A 115 30.49 -2.26 -93.11
C PRO A 115 30.18 -3.45 -92.18
N ALA A 116 30.80 -4.61 -92.42
CA ALA A 116 30.62 -5.79 -91.56
C ALA A 116 31.15 -5.56 -90.13
N ALA A 117 32.31 -4.92 -89.99
CA ALA A 117 32.86 -4.57 -88.68
C ALA A 117 31.98 -3.58 -87.90
N LYS A 118 31.48 -2.52 -88.55
CA LYS A 118 30.54 -1.58 -87.93
C LYS A 118 29.25 -2.26 -87.50
N LYS A 119 28.74 -3.20 -88.30
CA LYS A 119 27.55 -3.99 -87.95
C LYS A 119 27.79 -4.86 -86.72
N ALA A 120 28.96 -5.49 -86.59
CA ALA A 120 29.28 -6.28 -85.40
C ALA A 120 29.32 -5.42 -84.12
N VAL A 121 29.86 -4.20 -84.19
CA VAL A 121 29.85 -3.25 -83.07
C VAL A 121 28.43 -2.78 -82.73
N GLU A 122 27.59 -2.53 -83.74
CA GLU A 122 26.18 -2.16 -83.55
C GLU A 122 25.37 -3.30 -82.91
N ASP A 123 25.58 -4.55 -83.36
CA ASP A 123 24.91 -5.73 -82.80
C ASP A 123 25.36 -5.95 -81.33
N ALA A 124 26.63 -5.71 -80.99
CA ALA A 124 27.13 -5.74 -79.62
C ALA A 124 26.51 -4.64 -78.74
N LEU A 125 26.37 -3.41 -79.26
CA LEU A 125 25.70 -2.31 -78.54
C LEU A 125 24.26 -2.69 -78.20
N LYS A 126 23.48 -3.18 -79.17
CA LYS A 126 22.08 -3.58 -78.93
C LYS A 126 21.95 -4.70 -77.91
N ALA A 127 22.84 -5.70 -77.97
CA ALA A 127 22.87 -6.76 -76.98
C ALA A 127 23.16 -6.20 -75.58
N LYS A 128 24.08 -5.22 -75.49
CA LYS A 128 24.42 -4.60 -74.21
C LYS A 128 23.33 -3.70 -73.64
N GLU A 129 22.65 -2.94 -74.49
CA GLU A 129 21.49 -2.15 -74.08
C GLU A 129 20.36 -3.04 -73.53
N ALA A 130 20.13 -4.20 -74.16
CA ALA A 130 19.15 -5.19 -73.66
C ALA A 130 19.57 -5.81 -72.32
N GLU A 131 20.86 -6.08 -72.11
CA GLU A 131 21.40 -6.54 -70.81
C GLU A 131 21.18 -5.48 -69.72
N ILE A 132 21.43 -4.20 -70.02
CA ILE A 132 21.19 -3.08 -69.10
C ILE A 132 19.69 -2.93 -68.79
N ASP A 133 18.82 -3.10 -69.79
CA ASP A 133 17.37 -3.03 -69.59
C ASP A 133 16.84 -4.11 -68.65
N ALA A 134 17.41 -5.31 -68.71
CA ALA A 134 17.03 -6.45 -67.89
C ALA A 134 17.50 -6.35 -66.42
N ARG A 135 18.30 -5.33 -66.07
CA ARG A 135 18.80 -5.15 -64.70
C ARG A 135 17.80 -4.42 -63.82
N ASP A 136 17.13 -5.16 -62.93
CA ASP A 136 16.13 -4.61 -62.00
C ASP A 136 16.73 -3.85 -60.81
N ASP A 137 18.02 -4.03 -60.56
CA ASP A 137 18.76 -3.33 -59.51
C ASP A 137 19.04 -1.85 -59.86
N LEU A 138 19.03 -1.51 -61.16
CA LEU A 138 19.22 -0.15 -61.65
C LEU A 138 17.92 0.63 -61.76
N THR A 139 17.96 1.92 -61.45
CA THR A 139 16.89 2.86 -61.76
C THR A 139 16.89 3.24 -63.25
N ALA A 140 15.80 3.85 -63.73
CA ALA A 140 15.69 4.34 -65.09
C ALA A 140 16.81 5.33 -65.43
N GLU A 141 17.16 6.22 -64.51
CA GLU A 141 18.25 7.18 -64.65
C GLU A 141 19.61 6.50 -64.78
N GLU A 142 19.91 5.49 -63.94
CA GLU A 142 21.14 4.70 -64.01
C GLU A 142 21.22 3.89 -65.32
N LYS A 143 20.10 3.34 -65.80
CA LYS A 143 20.02 2.65 -67.10
C LYS A 143 20.31 3.60 -68.26
N ILE A 144 19.75 4.81 -68.25
CA ILE A 144 20.00 5.82 -69.29
C ILE A 144 21.49 6.16 -69.34
N ALA A 145 22.10 6.47 -68.20
CA ALA A 145 23.53 6.79 -68.13
C ALA A 145 24.41 5.63 -68.63
N ALA A 146 24.09 4.39 -68.26
CA ALA A 146 24.82 3.21 -68.70
C ALA A 146 24.72 2.97 -70.22
N LYS A 147 23.54 3.21 -70.81
CA LYS A 147 23.34 3.11 -72.26
C LYS A 147 24.09 4.21 -73.02
N GLU A 148 24.14 5.43 -72.50
CA GLU A 148 24.93 6.51 -73.08
C GLU A 148 26.43 6.17 -73.09
N GLU A 149 26.95 5.58 -72.01
CA GLU A 149 28.34 5.13 -71.95
C GLU A 149 28.60 3.96 -72.94
N ALA A 150 27.67 2.99 -73.04
CA ALA A 150 27.78 1.90 -74.01
C ALA A 150 27.78 2.43 -75.45
N LYS A 151 26.91 3.40 -75.76
CA LYS A 151 26.84 4.08 -77.05
C LYS A 151 28.15 4.81 -77.34
N ALA A 152 28.72 5.52 -76.38
CA ALA A 152 29.99 6.22 -76.54
C ALA A 152 31.14 5.26 -76.88
N LYS A 153 31.20 4.08 -76.24
CA LYS A 153 32.18 3.03 -76.57
C LYS A 153 31.97 2.47 -77.98
N ALA A 154 30.72 2.22 -78.37
CA ALA A 154 30.40 1.75 -79.72
C ALA A 154 30.73 2.78 -80.81
N ASP A 155 30.47 4.07 -80.56
CA ASP A 155 30.79 5.14 -81.50
C ASP A 155 32.32 5.35 -81.62
N ALA A 156 33.07 5.23 -80.52
CA ALA A 156 34.54 5.23 -80.55
C ALA A 156 35.09 4.04 -81.37
N ALA A 157 34.50 2.85 -81.22
CA ALA A 157 34.86 1.67 -81.99
C ALA A 157 34.56 1.83 -83.50
N LYS A 158 33.40 2.38 -83.87
CA LYS A 158 33.06 2.66 -85.28
C LYS A 158 34.04 3.67 -85.89
N GLN A 159 34.44 4.69 -85.15
CA GLN A 159 35.47 5.64 -85.59
C GLN A 159 36.84 4.98 -85.79
N ALA A 160 37.21 4.00 -84.94
CA ALA A 160 38.43 3.23 -85.12
C ALA A 160 38.38 2.36 -86.39
N VAL A 161 37.23 1.75 -86.68
CA VAL A 161 36.99 1.01 -87.94
C VAL A 161 37.08 1.93 -89.17
N ASP A 162 36.55 3.16 -89.07
CA ASP A 162 36.66 4.14 -90.16
C ASP A 162 38.10 4.52 -90.48
N LYS A 163 38.92 4.70 -89.43
CA LYS A 163 40.34 5.05 -89.55
C LYS A 163 41.23 3.89 -90.00
N ALA A 164 40.78 2.65 -89.83
CA ALA A 164 41.55 1.46 -90.20
C ALA A 164 41.77 1.39 -91.72
N THR A 165 42.99 1.03 -92.14
CA THR A 165 43.38 1.01 -93.56
C THR A 165 43.48 -0.38 -94.16
N THR A 166 43.75 -1.40 -93.35
CA THR A 166 43.88 -2.80 -93.79
C THR A 166 42.79 -3.67 -93.21
N ASN A 167 42.57 -4.86 -93.79
CA ASN A 167 41.62 -5.84 -93.23
C ASN A 167 41.97 -6.23 -91.78
N ALA A 168 43.26 -6.35 -91.45
CA ALA A 168 43.72 -6.69 -90.11
C ALA A 168 43.43 -5.57 -89.09
N ASP A 169 43.66 -4.31 -89.47
CA ASP A 169 43.35 -3.16 -88.61
C ASP A 169 41.84 -3.05 -88.36
N VAL A 170 41.01 -3.32 -89.37
CA VAL A 170 39.55 -3.33 -89.22
C VAL A 170 39.10 -4.44 -88.28
N GLU A 171 39.67 -5.65 -88.41
CA GLU A 171 39.33 -6.76 -87.51
C GLU A 171 39.78 -6.48 -86.07
N ASN A 172 40.96 -5.91 -85.86
CA ASN A 172 41.42 -5.50 -84.52
C ASN A 172 40.51 -4.43 -83.92
N ALA A 173 40.15 -3.39 -84.68
CA ALA A 173 39.26 -2.32 -84.22
C ALA A 173 37.87 -2.86 -83.86
N LYS A 174 37.34 -3.81 -84.65
CA LYS A 174 36.10 -4.54 -84.35
C LYS A 174 36.24 -5.32 -83.04
N THR A 175 37.27 -6.15 -82.90
CA THR A 175 37.44 -7.01 -81.73
C THR A 175 37.60 -6.22 -80.45
N THR A 176 38.45 -5.19 -80.44
CA THR A 176 38.62 -4.29 -79.30
C THR A 176 37.32 -3.55 -78.99
N GLY A 177 36.67 -2.98 -80.01
CA GLY A 177 35.43 -2.23 -79.82
C GLY A 177 34.27 -3.06 -79.27
N VAL A 178 34.09 -4.28 -79.78
CA VAL A 178 33.10 -5.23 -79.24
C VAL A 178 33.43 -5.61 -77.80
N ALA A 179 34.71 -5.85 -77.48
CA ALA A 179 35.13 -6.15 -76.11
C ALA A 179 34.87 -4.97 -75.15
N ASP A 180 35.17 -3.74 -75.57
CA ASP A 180 34.96 -2.54 -74.75
C ASP A 180 33.47 -2.33 -74.43
N VAL A 181 32.59 -2.47 -75.42
CA VAL A 181 31.12 -2.41 -75.22
C VAL A 181 30.66 -3.52 -74.27
N ASN A 182 31.08 -4.76 -74.49
CA ASN A 182 30.65 -5.90 -73.68
C ASN A 182 31.14 -5.84 -72.22
N SER A 183 32.32 -5.27 -71.99
CA SER A 183 32.94 -5.14 -70.66
C SER A 183 32.25 -4.13 -69.74
N LEU A 184 31.39 -3.26 -70.28
CA LEU A 184 30.67 -2.27 -69.50
C LEU A 184 29.77 -2.97 -68.47
N ASN A 185 29.87 -2.60 -67.20
CA ASN A 185 29.01 -3.15 -66.17
C ASN A 185 28.65 -2.03 -65.18
N PRO A 186 27.47 -1.41 -65.32
CA PRO A 186 27.06 -0.33 -64.42
C PRO A 186 26.90 -0.84 -62.99
N VAL A 187 27.16 0.01 -62.00
CA VAL A 187 26.98 -0.32 -60.59
C VAL A 187 25.73 0.41 -60.11
N ALA A 188 24.77 -0.32 -59.52
CA ALA A 188 23.62 0.30 -58.88
C ALA A 188 24.06 1.05 -57.62
N VAL A 189 23.63 2.29 -57.47
CA VAL A 189 23.99 3.16 -56.34
C VAL A 189 22.75 3.50 -55.53
N LYS A 190 21.66 3.88 -56.20
CA LYS A 190 20.51 4.50 -55.53
C LYS A 190 19.76 3.57 -54.58
N LYS A 191 19.36 2.38 -55.05
CA LYS A 191 18.64 1.40 -54.21
C LYS A 191 19.50 0.87 -53.05
N PRO A 192 20.78 0.47 -53.25
CA PRO A 192 21.63 0.04 -52.14
C PRO A 192 21.82 1.09 -51.04
N GLU A 193 22.03 2.37 -51.41
CA GLU A 193 22.17 3.46 -50.44
C GLU A 193 20.90 3.68 -49.63
N ALA A 194 19.74 3.70 -50.28
CA ALA A 194 18.45 3.87 -49.61
C ALA A 194 18.17 2.73 -48.60
N LYS A 195 18.46 1.48 -48.96
CA LYS A 195 18.30 0.33 -48.05
C LYS A 195 19.24 0.39 -46.85
N LYS A 196 20.48 0.84 -47.07
CA LYS A 196 21.46 1.04 -45.99
C LYS A 196 20.95 2.06 -44.97
N ALA A 197 20.35 3.16 -45.42
CA ALA A 197 19.75 4.15 -44.52
C ALA A 197 18.61 3.56 -43.67
N VAL A 198 17.77 2.69 -44.25
CA VAL A 198 16.71 1.98 -43.52
C VAL A 198 17.31 1.01 -42.48
N ASP A 199 18.38 0.30 -42.82
CA ASP A 199 19.10 -0.58 -41.88
C ASP A 199 19.70 0.19 -40.69
N GLU A 200 20.29 1.35 -40.95
CA GLU A 200 20.82 2.23 -39.90
C GLU A 200 19.72 2.76 -38.98
N ALA A 201 18.57 3.13 -39.55
CA ALA A 201 17.40 3.57 -38.78
C ALA A 201 16.80 2.44 -37.93
N LEU A 202 16.66 1.23 -38.49
CA LEU A 202 16.19 0.07 -37.72
C LEU A 202 17.13 -0.21 -36.54
N LYS A 203 18.45 -0.21 -36.75
CA LYS A 203 19.42 -0.44 -35.69
C LYS A 203 19.34 0.63 -34.59
N ALA A 204 19.17 1.90 -34.96
CA ALA A 204 18.97 2.97 -33.99
C ALA A 204 17.67 2.76 -33.19
N LYS A 205 16.60 2.33 -33.86
CA LYS A 205 15.30 2.07 -33.22
C LYS A 205 15.34 0.88 -32.27
N GLU A 206 15.99 -0.22 -32.65
CA GLU A 206 16.20 -1.37 -31.77
C GLU A 206 16.98 -0.98 -30.51
N ALA A 207 17.97 -0.09 -30.62
CA ALA A 207 18.72 0.42 -29.47
C ALA A 207 17.86 1.31 -28.56
N GLU A 208 16.96 2.12 -29.12
CA GLU A 208 15.99 2.91 -28.35
C GLU A 208 15.02 2.00 -27.58
N ILE A 209 14.52 0.94 -28.22
CA ILE A 209 13.66 -0.07 -27.59
C ILE A 209 14.43 -0.79 -26.47
N ASP A 210 15.70 -1.14 -26.68
CA ASP A 210 16.53 -1.78 -25.65
C ASP A 210 16.76 -0.87 -24.44
N ALA A 211 16.93 0.44 -24.66
CA ALA A 211 17.13 1.42 -23.60
C ALA A 211 15.86 1.75 -22.81
N ASN A 212 14.67 1.41 -23.33
CA ASN A 212 13.41 1.65 -22.64
C ASN A 212 13.24 0.68 -21.46
N ASN A 213 13.40 1.16 -20.23
CA ASN A 213 13.29 0.34 -19.02
C ASN A 213 11.85 0.08 -18.58
N ASP A 214 10.87 0.75 -19.18
CA ASP A 214 9.45 0.53 -18.86
C ASP A 214 8.92 -0.75 -19.52
N LEU A 215 9.57 -1.19 -20.60
CA LEU A 215 9.25 -2.45 -21.29
C LEU A 215 9.91 -3.65 -20.62
N THR A 216 9.19 -4.76 -20.58
CA THR A 216 9.76 -6.08 -20.26
C THR A 216 10.53 -6.66 -21.46
N ALA A 217 11.30 -7.71 -21.24
CA ALA A 217 12.04 -8.41 -22.28
C ALA A 217 11.10 -8.94 -23.39
N GLU A 218 9.93 -9.44 -23.00
CA GLU A 218 8.89 -9.92 -23.90
C GLU A 218 8.31 -8.77 -24.76
N GLU A 219 7.99 -7.62 -24.15
CA GLU A 219 7.51 -6.43 -24.86
C GLU A 219 8.59 -5.84 -25.79
N LYS A 220 9.87 -5.84 -25.38
CA LYS A 220 11.00 -5.43 -26.23
C LYS A 220 11.14 -6.32 -27.46
N LEU A 221 11.01 -7.64 -27.29
CA LEU A 221 11.12 -8.58 -28.40
C LEU A 221 10.02 -8.34 -29.43
N ALA A 222 8.77 -8.23 -28.98
CA ALA A 222 7.63 -7.93 -29.84
C ALA A 222 7.79 -6.58 -30.57
N ALA A 223 8.26 -5.54 -29.86
CA ALA A 223 8.52 -4.25 -30.45
C ALA A 223 9.61 -4.29 -31.53
N LYS A 224 10.70 -5.03 -31.31
CA LYS A 224 11.75 -5.22 -32.32
C LYS A 224 11.25 -5.95 -33.56
N GLU A 225 10.41 -6.98 -33.40
CA GLU A 225 9.80 -7.67 -34.53
C GLU A 225 8.92 -6.73 -35.36
N GLU A 226 8.13 -5.85 -34.72
CA GLU A 226 7.32 -4.87 -35.43
C GLU A 226 8.16 -3.78 -36.13
N ALA A 227 9.20 -3.27 -35.47
CA ALA A 227 10.15 -2.34 -36.07
C ALA A 227 10.83 -2.95 -37.31
N LYS A 228 11.25 -4.21 -37.19
CA LYS A 228 11.83 -4.98 -38.29
C LYS A 228 10.84 -5.16 -39.45
N ALA A 229 9.57 -5.47 -39.16
CA ALA A 229 8.54 -5.59 -40.19
C ALA A 229 8.36 -4.29 -40.99
N LYS A 230 8.40 -3.13 -40.33
CA LYS A 230 8.36 -1.81 -41.00
C LYS A 230 9.58 -1.55 -41.87
N ALA A 231 10.77 -1.89 -41.37
CA ALA A 231 12.00 -1.76 -42.15
C ALA A 231 12.01 -2.69 -43.38
N ASP A 232 11.54 -3.94 -43.23
CA ASP A 232 11.44 -4.90 -44.33
C ASP A 232 10.42 -4.43 -45.39
N ALA A 233 9.28 -3.87 -44.98
CA ALA A 233 8.30 -3.26 -45.88
C ALA A 233 8.87 -2.05 -46.66
N ALA A 234 9.66 -1.19 -45.99
CA ALA A 234 10.34 -0.07 -46.63
C ALA A 234 11.36 -0.54 -47.69
N LYS A 235 12.15 -1.57 -47.38
CA LYS A 235 13.12 -2.14 -48.33
C LYS A 235 12.43 -2.75 -49.55
N GLN A 236 11.30 -3.42 -49.35
CA GLN A 236 10.50 -3.95 -50.45
C GLN A 236 9.99 -2.83 -51.38
N ALA A 237 9.47 -1.73 -50.82
CA ALA A 237 9.05 -0.58 -51.60
C ALA A 237 10.22 0.07 -52.38
N ILE A 238 11.42 0.11 -51.80
CA ILE A 238 12.65 0.56 -52.50
C ILE A 238 13.04 -0.39 -53.64
N ASP A 239 12.90 -1.70 -53.44
CA ASP A 239 13.17 -2.70 -54.48
C ASP A 239 12.24 -2.54 -55.69
N GLU A 240 10.96 -2.29 -55.44
CA GLU A 240 9.92 -2.11 -56.46
C GLU A 240 10.00 -0.75 -57.19
N ALA A 241 10.79 0.20 -56.70
CA ALA A 241 10.95 1.51 -57.33
C ALA A 241 11.75 1.43 -58.64
N ASP A 242 11.28 2.10 -59.68
CA ASP A 242 11.87 2.11 -61.03
C ASP A 242 12.68 3.38 -61.33
N THR A 243 12.61 4.40 -60.49
CA THR A 243 13.18 5.73 -60.70
C THR A 243 13.83 6.24 -59.42
N ASP A 244 14.83 7.11 -59.55
CA ASP A 244 15.53 7.70 -58.40
C ASP A 244 14.57 8.42 -57.45
N ILE A 245 13.59 9.15 -57.99
CA ILE A 245 12.58 9.89 -57.20
C ILE A 245 11.72 8.93 -56.38
N LYS A 246 11.26 7.81 -56.97
CA LYS A 246 10.48 6.82 -56.21
C LYS A 246 11.32 6.15 -55.13
N VAL A 247 12.60 5.88 -55.40
CA VAL A 247 13.52 5.38 -54.37
C VAL A 247 13.63 6.38 -53.22
N ASP A 248 13.82 7.67 -53.51
CA ASP A 248 13.88 8.72 -52.48
C ASP A 248 12.59 8.85 -51.67
N VAL A 249 11.43 8.87 -52.34
CA VAL A 249 10.12 8.94 -51.68
C VAL A 249 9.91 7.73 -50.76
N ASN A 250 10.18 6.52 -51.25
CA ASN A 250 10.01 5.29 -50.47
C ASN A 250 11.02 5.20 -49.33
N SER A 251 12.25 5.69 -49.52
CA SER A 251 13.26 5.81 -48.46
C SER A 251 12.80 6.75 -47.36
N VAL A 252 12.33 7.96 -47.70
CA VAL A 252 11.84 8.94 -46.72
C VAL A 252 10.62 8.41 -45.97
N SER A 253 9.65 7.81 -46.66
CA SER A 253 8.47 7.21 -46.03
C SER A 253 8.86 6.09 -45.09
N GLY A 254 9.71 5.15 -45.53
CA GLY A 254 10.16 4.04 -44.72
C GLY A 254 10.97 4.46 -43.49
N LEU A 255 11.84 5.46 -43.64
CA LEU A 255 12.55 6.08 -42.52
C LEU A 255 11.57 6.70 -41.51
N SER A 256 10.52 7.35 -41.98
CA SER A 256 9.48 7.89 -41.11
C SER A 256 8.78 6.79 -40.34
N ASP A 257 8.32 5.73 -41.01
CA ASP A 257 7.58 4.62 -40.38
C ASP A 257 8.41 3.89 -39.31
N VAL A 258 9.69 3.65 -39.57
CA VAL A 258 10.61 3.03 -38.61
C VAL A 258 10.88 3.97 -37.43
N ASN A 259 11.18 5.24 -37.68
CA ASN A 259 11.53 6.18 -36.62
C ASN A 259 10.34 6.57 -35.72
N SER A 260 9.14 6.69 -36.30
CA SER A 260 7.94 7.08 -35.56
C SER A 260 7.32 5.94 -34.74
N PHE A 261 7.77 4.69 -34.95
CA PHE A 261 7.30 3.57 -34.15
C PHE A 261 7.67 3.80 -32.68
N SER A 262 6.74 3.58 -31.76
CA SER A 262 7.02 3.62 -30.33
C SER A 262 6.13 2.60 -29.64
N PRO A 263 6.70 1.55 -29.02
CA PRO A 263 5.91 0.61 -28.25
C PRO A 263 5.37 1.27 -26.97
N GLU A 264 4.13 0.94 -26.60
CA GLU A 264 3.53 1.36 -25.34
C GLU A 264 3.77 0.29 -24.27
N PRO A 265 4.37 0.62 -23.11
CA PRO A 265 4.59 -0.34 -22.03
C PRO A 265 3.27 -0.65 -21.33
N VAL A 266 2.89 -1.92 -21.26
CA VAL A 266 1.60 -2.35 -20.71
C VAL A 266 1.82 -3.08 -19.38
N LYS A 267 2.69 -4.09 -19.35
CA LYS A 267 2.76 -5.06 -18.25
C LYS A 267 3.05 -4.43 -16.89
N LYS A 268 4.09 -3.59 -16.79
CA LYS A 268 4.44 -2.88 -15.55
C LYS A 268 3.34 -1.89 -15.14
N SER A 269 2.75 -1.20 -16.11
CA SER A 269 1.73 -0.17 -15.86
C SER A 269 0.47 -0.77 -15.23
N GLU A 270 0.02 -1.94 -15.71
CA GLU A 270 -1.14 -2.66 -15.18
C GLU A 270 -0.88 -3.21 -13.78
N ALA A 271 0.30 -3.78 -13.55
CA ALA A 271 0.70 -4.28 -12.23
C ALA A 271 0.70 -3.15 -11.18
N LYS A 272 1.24 -1.96 -11.51
CA LYS A 272 1.21 -0.80 -10.60
C LYS A 272 -0.21 -0.32 -10.32
N LYS A 273 -1.09 -0.27 -11.32
CA LYS A 273 -2.51 0.08 -11.12
C LYS A 273 -3.21 -0.88 -10.16
N ALA A 274 -2.89 -2.18 -10.22
CA ALA A 274 -3.45 -3.15 -9.28
C ALA A 274 -2.97 -2.91 -7.83
N ILE A 275 -1.71 -2.53 -7.64
CA ILE A 275 -1.17 -2.14 -6.33
C ILE A 275 -1.85 -0.86 -5.81
N ASP A 276 -2.06 0.13 -6.68
CA ASP A 276 -2.79 1.37 -6.32
C ASP A 276 -4.21 1.09 -5.86
N ALA A 277 -4.95 0.25 -6.59
CA ALA A 277 -6.31 -0.15 -6.21
C ALA A 277 -6.34 -0.92 -4.87
N ALA A 278 -5.35 -1.78 -4.63
CA ALA A 278 -5.23 -2.49 -3.36
C ALA A 278 -4.91 -1.56 -2.19
N LEU A 279 -4.02 -0.58 -2.40
CA LEU A 279 -3.70 0.44 -1.41
C LEU A 279 -4.93 1.30 -1.07
N GLU A 280 -5.67 1.76 -2.08
CA GLU A 280 -6.88 2.56 -1.88
C GLU A 280 -7.92 1.81 -1.04
N LYS A 281 -8.23 0.57 -1.42
CA LYS A 281 -9.10 -0.31 -0.63
C LYS A 281 -8.57 -0.49 0.79
N LYS A 282 -7.25 -0.64 0.95
CA LYS A 282 -6.66 -0.83 2.27
C LYS A 282 -6.77 0.39 3.16
N ILE A 283 -6.61 1.58 2.58
CA ILE A 283 -6.81 2.86 3.27
C ILE A 283 -8.26 2.99 3.73
N GLU A 284 -9.25 2.61 2.88
CA GLU A 284 -10.66 2.59 3.27
C GLU A 284 -10.92 1.62 4.44
N GLU A 285 -10.33 0.41 4.41
CA GLU A 285 -10.41 -0.54 5.53
C GLU A 285 -9.83 0.04 6.83
N ILE A 286 -8.72 0.76 6.76
CA ILE A 286 -8.11 1.45 7.91
C ILE A 286 -8.99 2.61 8.41
N ASP A 287 -9.61 3.35 7.49
CA ASP A 287 -10.51 4.45 7.85
C ASP A 287 -11.78 3.97 8.55
N ALA A 288 -12.29 2.80 8.16
CA ALA A 288 -13.47 2.17 8.77
C ALA A 288 -13.20 1.58 10.17
N ARG A 289 -11.96 1.53 10.64
CA ARG A 289 -11.62 0.98 11.97
C ARG A 289 -11.91 1.97 13.09
N ASP A 290 -12.97 1.72 13.85
CA ASP A 290 -13.35 2.56 15.01
C ASP A 290 -12.50 2.30 16.25
N ASP A 291 -11.78 1.17 16.31
CA ASP A 291 -10.90 0.82 17.42
C ASP A 291 -9.59 1.64 17.42
N LEU A 292 -9.21 2.19 16.26
CA LEU A 292 -8.02 3.04 16.11
C LEU A 292 -8.34 4.52 16.30
N THR A 293 -7.39 5.22 16.93
CA THR A 293 -7.36 6.70 16.94
C THR A 293 -6.89 7.26 15.60
N THR A 294 -7.14 8.55 15.38
CA THR A 294 -6.72 9.28 14.16
C THR A 294 -5.20 9.20 13.96
N GLU A 295 -4.42 9.30 15.04
CA GLU A 295 -2.96 9.19 15.00
C GLU A 295 -2.51 7.77 14.63
N GLU A 296 -3.13 6.74 15.20
CA GLU A 296 -2.85 5.34 14.83
C GLU A 296 -3.22 5.06 13.37
N LYS A 297 -4.37 5.56 12.88
CA LYS A 297 -4.76 5.47 11.47
C LYS A 297 -3.74 6.13 10.56
N THR A 298 -3.25 7.33 10.91
CA THR A 298 -2.28 8.07 10.09
C THR A 298 -0.97 7.30 9.94
N VAL A 299 -0.42 6.77 11.03
CA VAL A 299 0.80 5.94 10.99
C VAL A 299 0.57 4.67 10.17
N THR A 300 -0.59 4.03 10.36
CA THR A 300 -0.97 2.82 9.63
C THR A 300 -1.05 3.08 8.12
N LYS A 301 -1.72 4.15 7.68
CA LYS A 301 -1.81 4.50 6.25
C LYS A 301 -0.42 4.74 5.64
N ALA A 302 0.45 5.47 6.33
CA ALA A 302 1.81 5.72 5.86
C ALA A 302 2.61 4.41 5.68
N GLU A 303 2.41 3.43 6.56
CA GLU A 303 3.06 2.12 6.43
C GLU A 303 2.47 1.28 5.28
N ALA A 304 1.16 1.35 5.04
CA ALA A 304 0.52 0.74 3.87
C ALA A 304 1.03 1.36 2.56
N GLU A 305 1.15 2.69 2.50
CA GLU A 305 1.74 3.43 1.37
C GLU A 305 3.19 3.02 1.12
N ASN A 306 4.00 2.88 2.18
CA ASN A 306 5.38 2.43 2.05
C ASN A 306 5.48 1.02 1.44
N LYS A 307 4.62 0.08 1.85
CA LYS A 307 4.57 -1.27 1.26
C LYS A 307 4.16 -1.25 -0.21
N ALA A 308 3.16 -0.43 -0.55
CA ALA A 308 2.75 -0.25 -1.94
C ALA A 308 3.89 0.34 -2.80
N ASN A 309 4.64 1.32 -2.27
CA ASN A 309 5.80 1.90 -2.96
C ASN A 309 6.93 0.88 -3.15
N GLN A 310 7.25 0.08 -2.13
CA GLN A 310 8.22 -1.02 -2.24
C GLN A 310 7.83 -2.04 -3.32
N ALA A 311 6.54 -2.38 -3.40
CA ALA A 311 6.03 -3.26 -4.46
C ALA A 311 6.19 -2.64 -5.86
N LYS A 312 5.89 -1.34 -6.02
CA LYS A 312 6.06 -0.62 -7.28
C LYS A 312 7.53 -0.54 -7.70
N GLU A 313 8.44 -0.29 -6.77
CA GLU A 313 9.90 -0.29 -7.03
C GLU A 313 10.38 -1.67 -7.48
N ALA A 314 9.88 -2.75 -6.86
CA ALA A 314 10.18 -4.12 -7.28
C ALA A 314 9.63 -4.41 -8.69
N ILE A 315 8.42 -3.94 -9.03
CA ILE A 315 7.85 -4.03 -10.39
C ILE A 315 8.70 -3.24 -11.40
N ASP A 316 9.18 -2.05 -11.03
CA ASP A 316 10.04 -1.24 -11.89
C ASP A 316 11.36 -1.92 -12.20
N ALA A 317 11.96 -2.56 -11.19
CA ALA A 317 13.20 -3.31 -11.33
C ALA A 317 13.05 -4.63 -12.09
N ALA A 318 11.82 -5.12 -12.33
CA ALA A 318 11.59 -6.36 -13.06
C ALA A 318 11.90 -6.19 -14.57
N ASP A 319 12.61 -7.16 -15.14
CA ASP A 319 13.02 -7.18 -16.54
C ASP A 319 12.16 -8.11 -17.41
N THR A 320 11.34 -8.98 -16.81
CA THR A 320 10.46 -9.93 -17.52
C THR A 320 9.03 -9.87 -17.00
N ASP A 321 8.08 -10.29 -17.83
CA ASP A 321 6.66 -10.39 -17.47
C ASP A 321 6.44 -11.25 -16.21
N ILE A 322 7.15 -12.38 -16.10
CA ILE A 322 7.04 -13.30 -14.97
C ILE A 322 7.49 -12.62 -13.67
N LYS A 323 8.59 -11.87 -13.69
CA LYS A 323 9.05 -11.15 -12.49
C LYS A 323 8.09 -10.03 -12.11
N VAL A 324 7.51 -9.34 -13.10
CA VAL A 324 6.44 -8.35 -12.84
C VAL A 324 5.26 -9.03 -12.15
N ASP A 325 4.80 -10.19 -12.64
CA ASP A 325 3.69 -10.94 -12.05
C ASP A 325 4.00 -11.41 -10.62
N VAL A 326 5.20 -11.97 -10.38
CA VAL A 326 5.64 -12.38 -9.05
C VAL A 326 5.69 -11.19 -8.08
N ASN A 327 6.28 -10.08 -8.49
CA ASN A 327 6.39 -8.88 -7.65
C ASN A 327 5.02 -8.23 -7.40
N SER A 328 4.12 -8.26 -8.39
CA SER A 328 2.73 -7.82 -8.25
C SER A 328 1.98 -8.67 -7.23
N VAL A 329 2.04 -10.00 -7.33
CA VAL A 329 1.39 -10.91 -6.37
C VAL A 329 1.94 -10.73 -4.96
N SER A 330 3.26 -10.65 -4.80
CA SER A 330 3.90 -10.41 -3.49
C SER A 330 3.46 -9.07 -2.91
N GLY A 331 3.54 -8.00 -3.70
CA GLY A 331 3.16 -6.65 -3.29
C GLY A 331 1.69 -6.55 -2.89
N LEU A 332 0.78 -7.18 -3.66
CA LEU A 332 -0.63 -7.27 -3.30
C LEU A 332 -0.82 -7.99 -1.96
N SER A 333 -0.07 -9.06 -1.70
CA SER A 333 -0.12 -9.77 -0.41
C SER A 333 0.36 -8.87 0.74
N ASP A 334 1.47 -8.15 0.55
CA ASP A 334 2.05 -7.29 1.59
C ASP A 334 1.13 -6.12 1.97
N VAL A 335 0.48 -5.50 0.98
CA VAL A 335 -0.52 -4.43 1.19
C VAL A 335 -1.78 -4.98 1.84
N ASN A 336 -2.35 -6.07 1.32
CA ASN A 336 -3.63 -6.59 1.81
C ASN A 336 -3.56 -7.19 3.22
N SER A 337 -2.46 -7.87 3.54
CA SER A 337 -2.28 -8.55 4.84
C SER A 337 -1.93 -7.60 5.99
N PHE A 338 -1.56 -6.36 5.70
CA PHE A 338 -1.15 -5.40 6.71
C PHE A 338 -2.33 -4.93 7.57
N SER A 339 -2.32 -5.21 8.87
CA SER A 339 -3.32 -4.70 9.81
C SER A 339 -2.70 -4.56 11.20
N PRO A 340 -2.47 -3.34 11.71
CA PRO A 340 -1.88 -3.16 13.03
C PRO A 340 -2.91 -3.35 14.14
N GLU A 341 -2.43 -3.68 15.34
CA GLU A 341 -3.26 -3.78 16.53
C GLU A 341 -3.55 -2.39 17.12
N ALA A 342 -4.78 -2.16 17.58
CA ALA A 342 -5.12 -0.94 18.32
C ALA A 342 -4.49 -0.98 19.71
N ALA A 343 -3.80 0.08 20.13
CA ALA A 343 -3.10 0.11 21.41
C ALA A 343 -3.78 1.05 22.42
N LYS A 344 -4.30 2.19 21.94
CA LYS A 344 -4.68 3.30 22.83
C LYS A 344 -6.01 3.09 23.57
N LYS A 345 -7.08 2.75 22.86
CA LYS A 345 -8.38 2.46 23.49
C LYS A 345 -8.32 1.24 24.41
N PRO A 346 -7.70 0.10 24.04
CA PRO A 346 -7.58 -1.06 24.93
C PRO A 346 -6.83 -0.75 26.23
N ALA A 347 -5.70 -0.04 26.15
CA ALA A 347 -4.93 0.34 27.34
C ALA A 347 -5.72 1.27 28.27
N ALA A 348 -6.48 2.22 27.72
CA ALA A 348 -7.33 3.11 28.50
C ALA A 348 -8.48 2.35 29.19
N LYS A 349 -9.12 1.41 28.51
CA LYS A 349 -10.16 0.55 29.10
C LYS A 349 -9.61 -0.31 30.24
N GLN A 350 -8.41 -0.85 30.09
CA GLN A 350 -7.74 -1.61 31.16
C GLN A 350 -7.55 -0.75 32.41
N ALA A 351 -7.12 0.51 32.27
CA ALA A 351 -6.96 1.41 33.41
C ALA A 351 -8.30 1.71 34.13
N ILE A 352 -9.42 1.74 33.40
CA ILE A 352 -10.77 1.86 34.01
C ILE A 352 -11.14 0.59 34.78
N ASP A 353 -10.83 -0.59 34.23
CA ASP A 353 -11.06 -1.86 34.90
C ASP A 353 -10.23 -2.00 36.18
N ASP A 354 -8.97 -1.60 36.15
CA ASP A 354 -8.09 -1.59 37.31
C ASP A 354 -8.62 -0.64 38.40
N ALA A 355 -9.08 0.56 38.02
CA ALA A 355 -9.68 1.52 38.94
C ALA A 355 -11.00 1.01 39.55
N LEU A 356 -11.87 0.40 38.74
CA LEU A 356 -13.11 -0.23 39.23
C LEU A 356 -12.80 -1.33 40.23
N LYS A 357 -11.83 -2.21 39.91
CA LYS A 357 -11.44 -3.31 40.78
C LYS A 357 -10.92 -2.80 42.12
N ALA A 358 -10.01 -1.83 42.11
CA ALA A 358 -9.51 -1.20 43.33
C ALA A 358 -10.64 -0.59 44.17
N LYS A 359 -11.64 0.01 43.50
CA LYS A 359 -12.78 0.61 44.18
C LYS A 359 -13.73 -0.42 44.80
N GLU A 360 -14.01 -1.51 44.10
CA GLU A 360 -14.79 -2.63 44.62
C GLU A 360 -14.11 -3.28 45.83
N ASP A 361 -12.79 -3.46 45.78
CA ASP A 361 -12.01 -4.01 46.90
C ASP A 361 -12.07 -3.09 48.13
N ALA A 362 -12.01 -1.77 47.94
CA ALA A 362 -12.19 -0.80 49.02
C ALA A 362 -13.62 -0.82 49.62
N ILE A 363 -14.65 -1.07 48.80
CA ILE A 363 -16.04 -1.24 49.27
C ILE A 363 -16.19 -2.54 50.06
N ASP A 364 -15.56 -3.63 49.58
CA ASP A 364 -15.60 -4.92 50.26
C ASP A 364 -14.91 -4.90 51.62
N ALA A 365 -13.81 -4.17 51.74
CA ALA A 365 -13.07 -3.99 52.99
C ALA A 365 -13.79 -3.08 54.01
N ASN A 366 -14.87 -2.39 53.65
CA ASN A 366 -15.61 -1.53 54.57
C ASN A 366 -16.61 -2.35 55.41
N ASP A 367 -16.26 -2.60 56.67
CA ASP A 367 -17.05 -3.39 57.61
C ASP A 367 -18.29 -2.66 58.16
N ASP A 368 -18.38 -1.33 58.02
CA ASP A 368 -19.55 -0.57 58.44
C ASP A 368 -20.76 -0.80 57.51
N LEU A 369 -20.50 -1.21 56.26
CA LEU A 369 -21.53 -1.48 55.25
C LEU A 369 -22.09 -2.89 55.39
N THR A 370 -23.40 -3.02 55.17
CA THR A 370 -24.03 -4.33 54.97
C THR A 370 -23.83 -4.83 53.53
N ALA A 371 -24.08 -6.11 53.30
CA ALA A 371 -24.01 -6.73 51.97
C ALA A 371 -24.88 -6.00 50.94
N GLU A 372 -26.10 -5.61 51.30
CA GLU A 372 -27.00 -4.88 50.41
C GLU A 372 -26.51 -3.46 50.08
N GLU A 373 -25.91 -2.76 51.05
CA GLU A 373 -25.29 -1.45 50.84
C GLU A 373 -24.07 -1.58 49.91
N LYS A 374 -23.21 -2.60 50.11
CA LYS A 374 -22.07 -2.89 49.23
C LYS A 374 -22.50 -3.13 47.79
N VAL A 375 -23.52 -3.97 47.55
CA VAL A 375 -24.04 -4.25 46.20
C VAL A 375 -24.48 -2.98 45.49
N LYS A 376 -25.23 -2.10 46.18
CA LYS A 376 -25.72 -0.85 45.59
C LYS A 376 -24.57 0.09 45.20
N VAL A 377 -23.54 0.22 46.03
CA VAL A 377 -22.40 1.10 45.76
C VAL A 377 -21.50 0.53 44.66
N LYS A 378 -21.29 -0.78 44.61
CA LYS A 378 -20.57 -1.44 43.50
C LYS A 378 -21.29 -1.24 42.17
N ALA A 379 -22.62 -1.32 42.15
CA ALA A 379 -23.40 -1.05 40.94
C ALA A 379 -23.22 0.41 40.46
N GLU A 380 -23.14 1.39 41.37
CA GLU A 380 -22.85 2.78 41.03
C GLU A 380 -21.43 2.94 40.46
N ALA A 381 -20.42 2.31 41.07
CA ALA A 381 -19.05 2.33 40.56
C ALA A 381 -18.95 1.71 39.17
N LYS A 382 -19.59 0.55 38.97
CA LYS A 382 -19.66 -0.12 37.68
C LYS A 382 -20.32 0.74 36.61
N ALA A 383 -21.44 1.40 36.91
CA ALA A 383 -22.11 2.29 35.96
C ALA A 383 -21.20 3.45 35.51
N LYS A 384 -20.40 4.02 36.43
CA LYS A 384 -19.43 5.08 36.08
C LYS A 384 -18.27 4.53 35.23
N ALA A 385 -17.80 3.33 35.50
CA ALA A 385 -16.78 2.65 34.70
C ALA A 385 -17.30 2.34 33.28
N ASP A 386 -18.51 1.80 33.16
CA ASP A 386 -19.13 1.49 31.87
C ASP A 386 -19.32 2.76 31.02
N ALA A 387 -19.82 3.86 31.62
CA ALA A 387 -19.94 5.15 30.94
C ALA A 387 -18.57 5.73 30.50
N ALA A 388 -17.50 5.47 31.26
CA ALA A 388 -16.15 5.88 30.87
C ALA A 388 -15.63 5.06 29.69
N LYS A 389 -15.92 3.76 29.63
CA LYS A 389 -15.57 2.90 28.49
C LYS A 389 -16.29 3.32 27.22
N GLU A 390 -17.58 3.68 27.32
CA GLU A 390 -18.33 4.26 26.19
C GLU A 390 -17.71 5.58 25.71
N ALA A 391 -17.28 6.45 26.62
CA ALA A 391 -16.58 7.69 26.26
C ALA A 391 -15.23 7.41 25.55
N ILE A 392 -14.50 6.37 25.96
CA ILE A 392 -13.26 5.93 25.29
C ILE A 392 -13.56 5.36 23.90
N ASP A 393 -14.66 4.61 23.74
CA ASP A 393 -15.08 4.09 22.44
C ASP A 393 -15.43 5.20 21.45
N ASN A 394 -16.08 6.27 21.92
CA ASN A 394 -16.43 7.43 21.10
C ASN A 394 -15.26 8.38 20.84
N ALA A 395 -14.15 8.28 21.59
CA ALA A 395 -12.99 9.13 21.39
C ALA A 395 -12.31 8.83 20.05
N THR A 396 -11.91 9.87 19.32
CA THR A 396 -11.36 9.76 17.97
C THR A 396 -9.85 10.02 17.93
N THR A 397 -9.30 10.66 18.95
CA THR A 397 -7.87 11.01 19.06
C THR A 397 -7.25 10.45 20.33
N ASN A 398 -5.92 10.35 20.34
CA ASN A 398 -5.17 9.96 21.53
C ASN A 398 -5.43 10.86 22.74
N ALA A 399 -5.56 12.17 22.51
CA ALA A 399 -5.82 13.14 23.57
C ALA A 399 -7.21 12.95 24.19
N GLU A 400 -8.23 12.68 23.37
CA GLU A 400 -9.59 12.39 23.84
C GLU A 400 -9.66 11.08 24.62
N VAL A 401 -8.95 10.04 24.18
CA VAL A 401 -8.86 8.76 24.91
C VAL A 401 -8.24 8.97 26.30
N GLU A 402 -7.13 9.71 26.40
CA GLU A 402 -6.51 10.00 27.70
C GLU A 402 -7.37 10.90 28.59
N GLN A 403 -8.12 11.85 28.02
CA GLN A 403 -9.11 12.63 28.78
C GLN A 403 -10.25 11.76 29.31
N ALA A 404 -10.84 10.91 28.47
CA ALA A 404 -11.93 10.02 28.85
C ALA A 404 -11.48 9.03 29.94
N LYS A 405 -10.28 8.47 29.80
CA LYS A 405 -9.62 7.65 30.83
C LYS A 405 -9.49 8.40 32.15
N THR A 406 -8.88 9.59 32.15
CA THR A 406 -8.64 10.38 33.36
C THR A 406 -9.93 10.80 34.04
N ALA A 407 -10.92 11.25 33.26
CA ALA A 407 -12.24 11.60 33.77
C ALA A 407 -12.98 10.37 34.32
N GLY A 408 -12.84 9.23 33.66
CA GLY A 408 -13.43 7.95 34.05
C GLY A 408 -12.90 7.42 35.37
N THR A 409 -11.57 7.32 35.52
CA THR A 409 -10.94 6.88 36.77
C THR A 409 -11.33 7.80 37.93
N THR A 410 -11.29 9.12 37.72
CA THR A 410 -11.73 10.12 38.72
C THR A 410 -13.18 9.90 39.16
N LYS A 411 -14.09 9.62 38.20
CA LYS A 411 -15.50 9.35 38.51
C LYS A 411 -15.68 8.05 39.30
N VAL A 412 -14.98 6.98 38.94
CA VAL A 412 -15.00 5.71 39.69
C VAL A 412 -14.47 5.91 41.11
N ASP A 413 -13.33 6.58 41.26
CA ASP A 413 -12.71 6.86 42.55
C ASP A 413 -13.61 7.72 43.46
N SER A 414 -14.40 8.63 42.89
CA SER A 414 -15.31 9.50 43.63
C SER A 414 -16.51 8.80 44.29
N VAL A 415 -16.76 7.52 43.98
CA VAL A 415 -17.87 6.76 44.58
C VAL A 415 -17.62 6.63 46.09
N ASN A 416 -18.43 7.26 46.93
CA ASN A 416 -18.23 7.20 48.37
C ASN A 416 -19.39 6.45 49.04
N PRO A 417 -19.17 5.24 49.60
CA PRO A 417 -20.22 4.51 50.31
C PRO A 417 -20.62 5.24 51.60
N LEU A 418 -21.92 5.29 51.88
CA LEU A 418 -22.46 5.76 53.14
C LEU A 418 -23.12 4.60 53.88
N ALA A 419 -22.58 4.25 55.05
CA ALA A 419 -23.19 3.25 55.94
C ALA A 419 -24.39 3.87 56.67
N VAL A 420 -25.55 3.21 56.59
CA VAL A 420 -26.80 3.72 57.19
C VAL A 420 -27.29 2.77 58.28
N LYS A 421 -27.34 1.46 58.02
CA LYS A 421 -28.03 0.51 58.91
C LYS A 421 -27.34 0.29 60.26
N LYS A 422 -26.04 0.01 60.29
CA LYS A 422 -25.33 -0.20 61.56
C LYS A 422 -25.33 1.07 62.44
N PRO A 423 -25.04 2.29 61.92
CA PRO A 423 -25.13 3.51 62.72
C PRO A 423 -26.52 3.78 63.30
N GLU A 424 -27.59 3.59 62.51
CA GLU A 424 -28.98 3.74 62.97
C GLU A 424 -29.32 2.76 64.10
N ALA A 425 -28.93 1.49 63.96
CA ALA A 425 -29.17 0.45 64.96
C ALA A 425 -28.41 0.72 66.27
N LYS A 426 -27.14 1.13 66.20
CA LYS A 426 -26.35 1.50 67.39
C LYS A 426 -26.97 2.68 68.15
N LYS A 427 -27.47 3.68 67.42
CA LYS A 427 -28.19 4.82 68.02
C LYS A 427 -29.44 4.37 68.79
N ALA A 428 -30.18 3.41 68.26
CA ALA A 428 -31.36 2.85 68.95
C ALA A 428 -30.98 2.08 70.24
N ILE A 429 -29.85 1.38 70.25
CA ILE A 429 -29.31 0.74 71.46
C ILE A 429 -28.93 1.77 72.53
N ASP A 430 -28.31 2.88 72.14
CA ASP A 430 -27.96 3.96 73.05
C ASP A 430 -29.19 4.61 73.69
N GLU A 431 -30.24 4.86 72.89
CA GLU A 431 -31.50 5.39 73.39
C GLU A 431 -32.17 4.41 74.37
N ALA A 432 -32.20 3.11 74.06
CA ALA A 432 -32.75 2.08 74.94
C ALA A 432 -31.99 1.97 76.27
N LEU A 433 -30.65 2.03 76.24
CA LEU A 433 -29.84 2.03 77.45
C LEU A 433 -30.12 3.26 78.32
N LYS A 434 -30.25 4.43 77.70
CA LYS A 434 -30.58 5.68 78.40
C LYS A 434 -31.93 5.57 79.11
N ILE A 435 -32.98 5.17 78.38
CA ILE A 435 -34.32 4.94 78.94
C ILE A 435 -34.24 3.99 80.14
N LYS A 436 -33.50 2.88 80.01
CA LYS A 436 -33.42 1.91 81.10
C LYS A 436 -32.69 2.41 82.33
N ASN A 437 -31.63 3.19 82.15
CA ASN A 437 -30.93 3.82 83.26
C ASN A 437 -31.83 4.82 83.99
N ASP A 438 -32.63 5.60 83.26
CA ASP A 438 -33.59 6.55 83.82
C ASP A 438 -34.66 5.82 84.65
N GLU A 439 -35.17 4.67 84.17
CA GLU A 439 -36.11 3.80 84.93
C GLU A 439 -35.49 3.28 86.23
N ILE A 440 -34.23 2.81 86.19
CA ILE A 440 -33.50 2.32 87.37
C ILE A 440 -33.29 3.44 88.38
N ASP A 441 -32.96 4.65 87.92
CA ASP A 441 -32.77 5.81 88.80
C ASP A 441 -34.05 6.21 89.53
N ALA A 442 -35.20 6.10 88.86
CA ALA A 442 -36.50 6.43 89.42
C ALA A 442 -36.97 5.47 90.53
N ARG A 443 -36.40 4.25 90.65
CA ARG A 443 -36.72 3.30 91.72
C ARG A 443 -36.25 3.83 93.09
N THR A 444 -37.18 4.09 94.00
CA THR A 444 -36.89 4.66 95.34
C THR A 444 -36.62 3.59 96.41
N ASP A 445 -37.03 2.36 96.18
CA ASP A 445 -36.81 1.22 97.05
C ASP A 445 -35.42 0.58 96.92
N LEU A 446 -34.71 0.88 95.83
CA LEU A 446 -33.32 0.46 95.63
C LEU A 446 -32.36 1.43 96.33
N THR A 447 -31.21 0.88 96.71
CA THR A 447 -30.02 1.63 97.12
C THR A 447 -29.16 2.03 95.91
N ASP A 448 -28.24 2.98 96.12
CA ASP A 448 -27.30 3.46 95.11
C ASP A 448 -26.39 2.31 94.60
N GLU A 449 -26.00 1.37 95.47
CA GLU A 449 -25.22 0.19 95.09
C GLU A 449 -26.00 -0.78 94.19
N GLU A 450 -27.28 -1.03 94.52
CA GLU A 450 -28.17 -1.89 93.72
C GLU A 450 -28.46 -1.24 92.35
N LYS A 451 -28.69 0.09 92.31
CA LYS A 451 -28.84 0.86 91.06
C LYS A 451 -27.60 0.80 90.20
N SER A 452 -26.42 1.05 90.78
CA SER A 452 -25.14 1.02 90.06
C SER A 452 -24.90 -0.36 89.44
N SER A 453 -25.17 -1.43 90.19
CA SER A 453 -25.04 -2.81 89.68
C SER A 453 -25.99 -3.09 88.51
N ALA A 454 -27.24 -2.64 88.61
CA ALA A 454 -28.22 -2.78 87.53
C ALA A 454 -27.83 -1.99 86.26
N LYS A 455 -27.33 -0.77 86.40
CA LYS A 455 -26.85 0.06 85.28
C LYS A 455 -25.63 -0.56 84.59
N VAL A 456 -24.71 -1.14 85.35
CA VAL A 456 -23.56 -1.88 84.79
C VAL A 456 -24.05 -3.07 83.95
N GLU A 457 -25.03 -3.81 84.45
CA GLU A 457 -25.61 -4.94 83.72
C GLU A 457 -26.38 -4.51 82.45
N ALA A 458 -27.13 -3.40 82.51
CA ALA A 458 -27.77 -2.80 81.34
C ALA A 458 -26.74 -2.36 80.29
N LYS A 459 -25.67 -1.70 80.74
CA LYS A 459 -24.56 -1.28 79.86
C LYS A 459 -23.89 -2.48 79.21
N LYS A 460 -23.61 -3.55 79.95
CA LYS A 460 -23.01 -4.78 79.40
C LYS A 460 -23.87 -5.39 78.29
N LYS A 461 -25.19 -5.42 78.47
CA LYS A 461 -26.12 -5.90 77.44
C LYS A 461 -26.16 -4.98 76.22
N ALA A 462 -26.07 -3.67 76.41
CA ALA A 462 -25.98 -2.70 75.32
C ALA A 462 -24.67 -2.84 74.52
N ASP A 463 -23.53 -2.99 75.20
CA ASP A 463 -22.23 -3.20 74.56
C ASP A 463 -22.22 -4.50 73.74
N ALA A 464 -22.76 -5.60 74.29
CA ALA A 464 -22.91 -6.86 73.55
C ALA A 464 -23.86 -6.76 72.34
N ALA A 465 -24.89 -5.92 72.42
CA ALA A 465 -25.78 -5.66 71.29
C ALA A 465 -25.07 -4.87 70.18
N LYS A 466 -24.24 -3.88 70.53
CA LYS A 466 -23.42 -3.13 69.58
C LYS A 466 -22.41 -4.03 68.88
N GLU A 467 -21.76 -4.92 69.61
CA GLU A 467 -20.85 -5.93 69.03
C GLU A 467 -21.58 -6.88 68.07
N ALA A 468 -22.79 -7.31 68.42
CA ALA A 468 -23.61 -8.11 67.51
C ALA A 468 -24.02 -7.35 66.23
N ILE A 469 -24.29 -6.04 66.34
CA ILE A 469 -24.56 -5.16 65.18
C ILE A 469 -23.30 -4.99 64.31
N ASP A 470 -22.12 -4.87 64.93
CA ASP A 470 -20.85 -4.77 64.22
C ASP A 470 -20.54 -6.03 63.42
N ASN A 471 -20.82 -7.20 63.99
CA ASN A 471 -20.62 -8.49 63.32
C ASN A 471 -21.72 -8.84 62.30
N ALA A 472 -22.88 -8.17 62.34
CA ALA A 472 -23.95 -8.41 61.39
C ALA A 472 -23.52 -8.02 59.98
N THR A 473 -23.80 -8.89 59.01
CA THR A 473 -23.34 -8.71 57.62
C THR A 473 -24.46 -8.22 56.70
N THR A 474 -25.72 -8.44 57.07
CA THR A 474 -26.91 -8.05 56.28
C THR A 474 -27.79 -7.07 57.02
N ASN A 475 -28.63 -6.34 56.28
CA ASN A 475 -29.64 -5.47 56.87
C ASN A 475 -30.59 -6.20 57.85
N ALA A 476 -30.94 -7.45 57.52
CA ALA A 476 -31.81 -8.27 58.35
C ALA A 476 -31.15 -8.67 59.68
N GLU A 477 -29.88 -9.06 59.65
CA GLU A 477 -29.11 -9.38 60.85
C GLU A 477 -28.92 -8.16 61.75
N VAL A 478 -28.68 -6.97 61.17
CA VAL A 478 -28.59 -5.71 61.92
C VAL A 478 -29.89 -5.43 62.68
N GLU A 479 -31.06 -5.55 62.03
CA GLU A 479 -32.34 -5.35 62.73
C GLU A 479 -32.66 -6.42 63.75
N GLN A 480 -32.24 -7.67 63.52
CA GLN A 480 -32.35 -8.72 64.54
C GLN A 480 -31.48 -8.42 65.76
N ALA A 481 -30.22 -8.03 65.55
CA ALA A 481 -29.30 -7.69 66.62
C ALA A 481 -29.79 -6.47 67.43
N LYS A 482 -30.29 -5.43 66.76
CA LYS A 482 -30.95 -4.29 67.39
C LYS A 482 -32.13 -4.73 68.27
N THR A 483 -33.08 -5.48 67.69
CA THR A 483 -34.30 -5.91 68.38
C THR A 483 -33.99 -6.81 69.59
N ALA A 484 -33.07 -7.76 69.42
CA ALA A 484 -32.60 -8.61 70.50
C ALA A 484 -31.90 -7.80 71.59
N GLY A 485 -31.08 -6.82 71.19
CA GLY A 485 -30.37 -5.92 72.10
C GLY A 485 -31.30 -5.06 72.94
N THR A 486 -32.26 -4.37 72.32
CA THR A 486 -33.23 -3.54 73.05
C THR A 486 -34.07 -4.38 74.02
N THR A 487 -34.49 -5.57 73.61
CA THR A 487 -35.24 -6.51 74.47
C THR A 487 -34.41 -6.96 75.68
N LYS A 488 -33.12 -7.28 75.47
CA LYS A 488 -32.20 -7.66 76.54
C LYS A 488 -31.98 -6.50 77.54
N ILE A 489 -31.77 -5.28 77.06
CA ILE A 489 -31.63 -4.10 77.92
C ILE A 489 -32.90 -3.90 78.75
N ASP A 490 -34.07 -3.94 78.12
CA ASP A 490 -35.36 -3.73 78.78
C ASP A 490 -35.63 -4.76 79.89
N SER A 491 -35.18 -6.00 79.71
CA SER A 491 -35.30 -7.06 80.73
C SER A 491 -34.49 -6.85 82.02
N VAL A 492 -33.63 -5.81 82.10
CA VAL A 492 -32.87 -5.52 83.33
C VAL A 492 -33.81 -4.96 84.39
N ASN A 493 -34.24 -5.81 85.31
CA ASN A 493 -35.11 -5.41 86.41
C ASN A 493 -34.49 -5.83 87.76
N PRO A 494 -33.82 -4.92 88.47
CA PRO A 494 -33.22 -5.23 89.77
C PRO A 494 -34.28 -5.44 90.86
N THR A 495 -34.06 -6.43 91.70
CA THR A 495 -34.86 -6.67 92.91
C THR A 495 -34.26 -5.90 94.08
N ALA A 496 -35.08 -5.15 94.83
CA ALA A 496 -34.64 -4.52 96.07
C ALA A 496 -34.45 -5.57 97.17
N ILE A 497 -33.29 -5.54 97.81
CA ILE A 497 -32.91 -6.50 98.87
C ILE A 497 -32.72 -5.76 100.18
N ALA A 498 -31.89 -4.71 100.19
CA ALA A 498 -31.44 -4.08 101.43
C ALA A 498 -32.59 -3.48 102.26
N LYS A 499 -33.44 -2.63 101.65
CA LYS A 499 -34.56 -1.98 102.36
C LYS A 499 -35.64 -2.98 102.82
N PRO A 500 -36.12 -3.91 101.98
CA PRO A 500 -37.09 -4.92 102.42
C PRO A 500 -36.59 -5.79 103.58
N GLU A 501 -35.34 -6.25 103.53
CA GLU A 501 -34.76 -7.06 104.60
C GLU A 501 -34.61 -6.27 105.91
N ALA A 502 -34.15 -5.02 105.83
CA ALA A 502 -34.06 -4.14 106.99
C ALA A 502 -35.42 -3.87 107.64
N LYS A 503 -36.47 -3.62 106.83
CA LYS A 503 -37.83 -3.43 107.34
C LYS A 503 -38.38 -4.70 108.00
N LYS A 504 -38.12 -5.87 107.41
CA LYS A 504 -38.51 -7.16 108.00
C LYS A 504 -37.86 -7.36 109.38
N ALA A 505 -36.59 -7.01 109.54
CA ALA A 505 -35.91 -7.07 110.84
C ALA A 505 -36.56 -6.13 111.89
N ILE A 506 -36.98 -4.92 111.48
CA ILE A 506 -37.72 -4.02 112.38
C ILE A 506 -39.08 -4.60 112.78
N ASP A 507 -39.79 -5.24 111.85
CA ASP A 507 -41.06 -5.92 112.14
C ASP A 507 -40.90 -7.08 113.13
N GLU A 508 -39.85 -7.87 112.98
CA GLU A 508 -39.54 -8.97 113.90
C GLU A 508 -39.20 -8.45 115.31
N VAL A 509 -38.43 -7.36 115.41
CA VAL A 509 -38.10 -6.73 116.71
C VAL A 509 -39.33 -6.10 117.35
N LEU A 510 -40.18 -5.40 116.58
CA LEU A 510 -41.43 -4.86 117.10
C LEU A 510 -42.36 -5.96 117.62
N LYS A 511 -42.48 -7.07 116.90
CA LYS A 511 -43.27 -8.22 117.33
C LYS A 511 -42.74 -8.77 118.66
N ALA A 512 -41.43 -9.05 118.74
CA ALA A 512 -40.81 -9.53 119.97
C ALA A 512 -41.02 -8.56 121.15
N LYS A 513 -40.95 -7.26 120.90
CA LYS A 513 -41.15 -6.26 121.94
C LYS A 513 -42.59 -6.17 122.43
N ASN A 514 -43.56 -6.29 121.52
CA ASN A 514 -44.98 -6.35 121.89
C ASN A 514 -45.28 -7.60 122.73
N ASP A 515 -44.70 -8.75 122.38
CA ASP A 515 -44.82 -10.00 123.14
C ASP A 515 -44.23 -9.84 124.57
N GLU A 516 -43.09 -9.15 124.72
CA GLU A 516 -42.50 -8.81 126.02
C GLU A 516 -43.42 -7.91 126.87
N ILE A 517 -44.00 -6.86 126.25
CA ILE A 517 -44.95 -5.96 126.92
C ILE A 517 -46.23 -6.70 127.34
N ASP A 518 -46.72 -7.64 126.53
CA ASP A 518 -47.89 -8.45 126.86
C ASP A 518 -47.66 -9.37 128.04
N ALA A 519 -46.47 -9.97 128.13
CA ALA A 519 -46.10 -10.87 129.22
C ALA A 519 -46.01 -10.18 130.59
N ARG A 520 -45.91 -8.84 130.63
CA ARG A 520 -45.85 -8.08 131.88
C ARG A 520 -47.19 -8.07 132.62
N THR A 521 -47.23 -8.70 133.78
CA THR A 521 -48.44 -8.83 134.62
C THR A 521 -48.68 -7.63 135.54
N ASP A 522 -47.67 -6.77 135.70
CA ASP A 522 -47.69 -5.59 136.56
C ASP A 522 -48.29 -4.34 135.88
N LEU A 523 -48.38 -4.31 134.55
CA LEU A 523 -49.02 -3.25 133.76
C LEU A 523 -50.55 -3.45 133.69
N THR A 524 -51.29 -2.36 133.46
CA THR A 524 -52.70 -2.40 133.01
C THR A 524 -52.81 -2.48 131.48
N ASP A 525 -54.01 -2.76 130.98
CA ASP A 525 -54.26 -2.85 129.54
C ASP A 525 -54.05 -1.49 128.85
N GLU A 526 -54.36 -0.37 129.51
CA GLU A 526 -54.07 0.99 129.02
C GLU A 526 -52.56 1.27 128.95
N GLU A 527 -51.79 0.86 129.98
CA GLU A 527 -50.33 1.04 130.01
C GLU A 527 -49.62 0.17 128.97
N LYS A 528 -50.10 -1.07 128.75
CA LYS A 528 -49.63 -1.94 127.66
C LYS A 528 -49.95 -1.34 126.29
N THR A 529 -51.16 -0.83 126.09
CA THR A 529 -51.57 -0.21 124.82
C THR A 529 -50.70 1.00 124.49
N ALA A 530 -50.43 1.87 125.48
CA ALA A 530 -49.55 3.02 125.29
C ALA A 530 -48.10 2.60 124.94
N ALA A 531 -47.54 1.61 125.65
CA ALA A 531 -46.20 1.11 125.39
C ALA A 531 -46.07 0.45 124.00
N LYS A 532 -47.05 -0.36 123.58
CA LYS A 532 -47.09 -0.94 122.23
C LYS A 532 -47.23 0.12 121.15
N SER A 533 -47.97 1.19 121.43
CA SER A 533 -48.10 2.33 120.52
C SER A 533 -46.76 3.10 120.37
N ASP A 534 -46.00 3.29 121.45
CA ASP A 534 -44.66 3.90 121.39
C ASP A 534 -43.67 3.00 120.65
N ALA A 535 -43.63 1.69 120.94
CA ALA A 535 -42.83 0.72 120.20
C ALA A 535 -43.17 0.72 118.70
N LYS A 536 -44.45 0.79 118.36
CA LYS A 536 -44.91 0.92 116.97
C LYS A 536 -44.45 2.25 116.34
N ALA A 537 -44.54 3.36 117.05
CA ALA A 537 -44.10 4.66 116.54
C ALA A 537 -42.58 4.68 116.27
N LYS A 538 -41.76 4.10 117.16
CA LYS A 538 -40.31 3.94 116.95
C LYS A 538 -40.00 3.01 115.77
N ALA A 539 -40.75 1.92 115.62
CA ALA A 539 -40.61 1.02 114.47
C ALA A 539 -40.99 1.71 113.15
N ASP A 540 -42.10 2.47 113.11
CA ASP A 540 -42.53 3.21 111.93
C ASP A 540 -41.51 4.30 111.54
N ALA A 541 -40.95 5.03 112.52
CA ALA A 541 -39.88 6.00 112.30
C ALA A 541 -38.61 5.35 111.73
N ALA A 542 -38.23 4.16 112.24
CA ALA A 542 -37.12 3.38 111.70
C ALA A 542 -37.36 2.94 110.25
N LYS A 543 -38.57 2.46 109.93
CA LYS A 543 -38.93 2.10 108.55
C LYS A 543 -38.89 3.30 107.61
N GLN A 544 -39.30 4.49 108.08
CA GLN A 544 -39.19 5.72 107.30
C GLN A 544 -37.73 6.14 107.09
N ALA A 545 -36.88 5.99 108.10
CA ALA A 545 -35.44 6.22 107.96
C ALA A 545 -34.79 5.24 106.97
N ILE A 546 -35.20 3.95 106.99
CA ILE A 546 -34.78 2.94 105.99
C ILE A 546 -35.26 3.32 104.58
N ASP A 547 -36.50 3.82 104.44
CA ASP A 547 -37.01 4.28 103.15
C ASP A 547 -36.21 5.45 102.58
N ASN A 548 -35.81 6.39 103.43
CA ASN A 548 -35.03 7.55 103.03
C ASN A 548 -33.53 7.27 102.82
N ALA A 549 -33.01 6.19 103.40
CA ALA A 549 -31.62 5.80 103.23
C ALA A 549 -31.35 5.48 101.75
N THR A 550 -30.28 6.06 101.18
CA THR A 550 -29.93 5.85 99.78
C THR A 550 -28.87 4.78 99.59
N THR A 551 -28.06 4.47 100.60
CA THR A 551 -26.98 3.47 100.52
C THR A 551 -27.25 2.26 101.41
N ASN A 552 -26.66 1.12 101.08
CA ASN A 552 -26.71 -0.09 101.91
C ASN A 552 -26.23 0.18 103.36
N ALA A 553 -25.16 0.98 103.51
CA ALA A 553 -24.63 1.35 104.82
C ALA A 553 -25.62 2.17 105.65
N ALA A 554 -26.32 3.14 105.02
CA ALA A 554 -27.33 3.94 105.69
C ALA A 554 -28.58 3.11 106.04
N VAL A 555 -28.96 2.13 105.20
CA VAL A 555 -30.05 1.18 105.49
C VAL A 555 -29.72 0.32 106.71
N GLU A 556 -28.52 -0.27 106.77
CA GLU A 556 -28.08 -1.05 107.93
C GLU A 556 -27.97 -0.18 109.20
N GLN A 557 -27.52 1.07 109.08
CA GLN A 557 -27.50 2.00 110.20
C GLN A 557 -28.91 2.34 110.70
N ALA A 558 -29.84 2.64 109.80
CA ALA A 558 -31.24 2.93 110.14
C ALA A 558 -31.92 1.73 110.80
N LYS A 559 -31.65 0.52 110.31
CA LYS A 559 -32.06 -0.75 110.91
C LYS A 559 -31.50 -0.90 112.33
N ALA A 560 -30.19 -0.76 112.54
CA ALA A 560 -29.55 -0.90 113.85
C ALA A 560 -30.05 0.14 114.88
N ASN A 561 -30.22 1.39 114.45
CA ASN A 561 -30.82 2.44 115.28
C ASN A 561 -32.26 2.10 115.63
N GLY A 562 -33.06 1.69 114.63
CA GLY A 562 -34.46 1.32 114.82
C GLY A 562 -34.67 0.15 115.76
N THR A 563 -33.89 -0.93 115.64
CA THR A 563 -33.98 -2.08 116.54
C THR A 563 -33.63 -1.70 117.97
N THR A 564 -32.65 -0.81 118.16
CA THR A 564 -32.26 -0.28 119.47
C THR A 564 -33.40 0.55 120.08
N GLU A 565 -33.98 1.48 119.32
CA GLU A 565 -35.06 2.35 119.79
C GLU A 565 -36.33 1.59 120.16
N VAL A 566 -36.71 0.57 119.37
CA VAL A 566 -37.87 -0.30 119.69
C VAL A 566 -37.61 -1.12 120.96
N ASN A 567 -36.42 -1.73 121.09
CA ASN A 567 -36.08 -2.51 122.28
C ASN A 567 -36.04 -1.69 123.57
N ASN A 568 -35.71 -0.40 123.47
CA ASN A 568 -35.65 0.53 124.60
C ASN A 568 -37.01 0.95 125.15
N VAL A 569 -38.13 0.58 124.52
CA VAL A 569 -39.47 0.87 125.04
C VAL A 569 -39.74 0.02 126.29
N ASN A 570 -39.60 0.62 127.47
CA ASN A 570 -39.78 -0.05 128.75
C ASN A 570 -40.75 0.74 129.65
N PRO A 571 -42.05 0.40 129.66
CA PRO A 571 -43.04 1.12 130.46
C PRO A 571 -42.87 0.86 131.96
N THR A 572 -43.06 1.88 132.79
CA THR A 572 -43.15 1.72 134.25
C THR A 572 -44.60 1.50 134.66
N ALA A 573 -44.89 0.48 135.47
CA ALA A 573 -46.23 0.27 136.02
C ALA A 573 -46.56 1.37 137.03
N GLN A 574 -47.70 2.05 136.88
CA GLN A 574 -48.13 3.14 137.77
C GLN A 574 -49.48 2.83 138.43
N ALA A 575 -50.44 2.28 137.69
CA ALA A 575 -51.80 2.08 138.21
C ALA A 575 -51.89 0.96 139.27
N LYS A 576 -51.36 -0.24 139.01
CA LYS A 576 -51.40 -1.34 140.01
C LYS A 576 -50.56 -1.05 141.28
N PRO A 577 -49.36 -0.47 141.19
CA PRO A 577 -48.61 -0.04 142.38
C PRO A 577 -49.33 1.06 143.18
N ALA A 578 -49.98 2.02 142.52
CA ALA A 578 -50.76 3.05 143.20
C ALA A 578 -51.99 2.48 143.93
N VAL A 579 -52.68 1.50 143.34
CA VAL A 579 -53.81 0.80 143.98
C VAL A 579 -53.34 -0.06 145.16
N LYS A 580 -52.24 -0.82 145.01
CA LYS A 580 -51.64 -1.55 146.15
C LYS A 580 -51.27 -0.62 147.28
N LYS A 581 -50.62 0.51 146.98
CA LYS A 581 -50.30 1.53 147.97
C LYS A 581 -51.56 2.10 148.65
N ALA A 582 -52.64 2.35 147.90
CA ALA A 582 -53.91 2.82 148.47
C ALA A 582 -54.59 1.77 149.37
N ILE A 583 -54.50 0.48 149.02
CA ILE A 583 -54.96 -0.63 149.87
C ILE A 583 -54.09 -0.71 151.12
N ASP A 584 -52.77 -0.71 151.00
CA ASP A 584 -51.84 -0.76 152.13
C ASP A 584 -52.05 0.42 153.09
N ASP A 585 -52.25 1.63 152.55
CA ASP A 585 -52.57 2.83 153.33
C ASP A 585 -53.94 2.69 154.03
N ALA A 586 -54.95 2.09 153.38
CA ALA A 586 -56.26 1.82 153.98
C ALA A 586 -56.24 0.69 155.03
N LEU A 587 -55.47 -0.38 154.79
CA LEU A 587 -55.26 -1.51 155.71
C LEU A 587 -54.52 -1.03 156.96
N LYS A 588 -53.50 -0.17 156.78
CA LYS A 588 -52.81 0.49 157.87
C LYS A 588 -53.76 1.37 158.68
N ALA A 589 -54.55 2.23 158.04
CA ALA A 589 -55.54 3.04 158.75
C ALA A 589 -56.58 2.19 159.51
N LYS A 590 -56.97 1.03 158.96
CA LYS A 590 -57.88 0.11 159.64
C LYS A 590 -57.23 -0.62 160.81
N ASN A 591 -55.98 -1.04 160.68
CA ASN A 591 -55.19 -1.65 161.75
C ASN A 591 -54.96 -0.65 162.89
N ASP A 592 -54.64 0.61 162.58
CA ASP A 592 -54.48 1.68 163.56
C ASP A 592 -55.79 1.94 164.34
N ALA A 593 -56.95 1.88 163.67
CA ALA A 593 -58.26 2.02 164.32
C ALA A 593 -58.63 0.82 165.22
N ILE A 594 -58.19 -0.40 164.86
CA ILE A 594 -58.37 -1.60 165.70
C ILE A 594 -57.47 -1.51 166.94
N ASP A 595 -56.24 -1.01 166.80
CA ASP A 595 -55.32 -0.83 167.92
C ASP A 595 -55.82 0.18 168.95
N ALA A 596 -56.46 1.26 168.49
CA ALA A 596 -56.99 2.30 169.35
C ALA A 596 -58.24 1.90 170.17
N ARG A 597 -58.88 0.75 169.88
CA ARG A 597 -60.06 0.29 170.61
C ARG A 597 -59.67 -0.33 171.95
N THR A 598 -60.10 0.27 173.05
CA THR A 598 -59.77 -0.15 174.43
C THR A 598 -60.68 -1.24 174.99
N ASP A 599 -61.73 -1.60 174.25
CA ASP A 599 -62.74 -2.60 174.59
C ASP A 599 -62.48 -3.97 173.92
N LEU A 600 -61.37 -4.12 173.20
CA LEU A 600 -60.89 -5.39 172.63
C LEU A 600 -59.62 -5.84 173.37
N THR A 601 -59.54 -7.13 173.68
CA THR A 601 -58.34 -7.78 174.24
C THR A 601 -57.25 -7.95 173.17
N ASP A 602 -56.00 -8.15 173.58
CA ASP A 602 -54.87 -8.25 172.64
C ASP A 602 -54.99 -9.46 171.70
N GLU A 603 -55.55 -10.59 172.17
CA GLU A 603 -55.91 -11.73 171.31
C GLU A 603 -57.00 -11.38 170.27
N GLU A 604 -58.00 -10.57 170.63
CA GLU A 604 -59.09 -10.15 169.73
C GLU A 604 -58.64 -9.13 168.68
N LYS A 605 -57.73 -8.21 169.03
CA LYS A 605 -57.12 -7.27 168.06
C LYS A 605 -56.28 -7.99 167.03
N THR A 606 -55.57 -9.04 167.45
CA THR A 606 -54.72 -9.83 166.55
C THR A 606 -55.56 -10.61 165.53
N ALA A 607 -56.70 -11.17 165.95
CA ALA A 607 -57.62 -11.86 165.03
C ALA A 607 -58.31 -10.92 164.02
N ALA A 608 -58.55 -9.66 164.39
CA ALA A 608 -59.22 -8.68 163.53
C ALA A 608 -58.32 -8.02 162.45
N LYS A 609 -56.99 -8.18 162.54
CA LYS A 609 -56.00 -7.63 161.59
C LYS A 609 -55.52 -8.63 160.52
N ALA A 610 -55.85 -9.90 160.69
CA ALA A 610 -55.60 -10.96 159.70
C ALA A 610 -56.69 -10.93 158.62
#